data_AF-A0A3A3FKX8-F1
#
_entry.id   AF-A0A3A3FKX8-F1
#
_cell.length_a   1.000
_cell.length_b   1.000
_cell.length_c   1.000
_cell.angle_alpha   90.00
_cell.angle_beta   90.00
_cell.angle_gamma   90.00
#
_symmetry.space_group_name_H-M   'P 1'
#
loop_
_entity.id
_entity.type
_entity.pdbx_description
1 polymer ?
#
loop_
_entity_poly.entity_id
_entity_poly.type
_entity_poly.pdbx_seq_one_letter_code
_entity_poly.pdbx_strand_id
1 'polypeptide(L)'
;MEMGPDFALLKDAYAIIDGIPETAISLDKLRSAKGDSLEHGTVCSPVGWLAQHPDFMRFGLSLNEDGSELLLHGKPTMEDSPAYIMARIFGLSPVDANQLFGDRDTYTLGDDSGLSDKRLWQRELRDYLKAHGQLDPEFEERLETRGPFADPANPSELRTL
;
A
#
# COMPACT_ATOMS: atom_id res chain seq x y z
N MET A 1 -0.43 3.63 -26.16
CA MET A 1 -0.52 3.42 -24.70
C MET A 1 0.03 4.68 -24.09
N GLU A 2 -0.77 5.37 -23.29
CA GLU A 2 -0.26 6.50 -22.50
C GLU A 2 0.86 5.96 -21.61
N MET A 3 2.07 6.46 -21.80
CA MET A 3 3.25 6.04 -21.04
C MET A 3 3.33 6.87 -19.77
N GLY A 4 2.34 6.72 -18.89
CA GLY A 4 2.26 7.47 -17.65
C GLY A 4 1.55 6.69 -16.55
N PRO A 5 1.69 7.12 -15.29
CA PRO A 5 1.06 6.47 -14.16
C PRO A 5 -0.46 6.41 -14.27
N ASP A 6 -1.04 5.26 -13.95
CA ASP A 6 -2.47 5.11 -13.77
C ASP A 6 -2.86 5.60 -12.36
N PHE A 7 -3.10 6.91 -12.26
CA PHE A 7 -3.45 7.56 -11.00
C PHE A 7 -4.80 7.11 -10.44
N ALA A 8 -5.74 6.70 -11.30
CA ALA A 8 -7.02 6.17 -10.84
C ALA A 8 -6.80 4.83 -10.13
N LEU A 9 -6.01 3.94 -10.73
CA LEU A 9 -5.67 2.64 -10.13
C LEU A 9 -4.87 2.82 -8.82
N LEU A 10 -3.97 3.81 -8.75
CA LEU A 10 -3.25 4.14 -7.50
C LEU A 10 -4.19 4.61 -6.39
N LYS A 11 -5.19 5.43 -6.71
CA LYS A 11 -6.24 5.85 -5.74
C LYS A 11 -7.09 4.68 -5.28
N ASP A 12 -7.42 3.74 -6.17
CA ASP A 12 -8.14 2.52 -5.82
C ASP A 12 -7.31 1.62 -4.89
N ALA A 13 -6.02 1.45 -5.21
CA ALA A 13 -5.09 0.74 -4.34
C ALA A 13 -5.02 1.37 -2.94
N TYR A 14 -4.93 2.71 -2.88
CA TYR A 14 -4.99 3.44 -1.60
C TYR A 14 -6.26 3.09 -0.82
N ALA A 15 -7.43 3.18 -1.45
CA ALA A 15 -8.72 2.96 -0.80
C ALA A 15 -8.89 1.51 -0.30
N ILE A 16 -8.38 0.53 -1.04
CA ILE A 16 -8.37 -0.88 -0.63
C ILE A 16 -7.53 -1.05 0.64
N ILE A 17 -6.30 -0.55 0.64
CA ILE A 17 -5.40 -0.67 1.80
C ILE A 17 -5.93 0.12 3.00
N ASP A 18 -6.56 1.27 2.75
CA ASP A 18 -7.23 2.06 3.80
C ASP A 18 -8.33 1.28 4.53
N GLY A 19 -9.05 0.39 3.83
CA GLY A 19 -10.05 -0.49 4.43
C GLY A 19 -9.49 -1.61 5.32
N ILE A 20 -8.19 -1.85 5.34
CA ILE A 20 -7.55 -2.97 6.05
C ILE A 20 -7.03 -2.50 7.42
N PRO A 21 -7.23 -3.25 8.52
CA PRO A 21 -6.69 -2.90 9.83
C PRO A 21 -5.16 -2.72 9.81
N GLU A 22 -4.63 -1.76 10.56
CA GLU A 22 -3.19 -1.50 10.63
C GLU A 22 -2.40 -2.73 11.09
N THR A 23 -2.96 -3.55 11.99
CA THR A 23 -2.34 -4.80 12.49
C THR A 23 -2.24 -5.90 11.44
N ALA A 24 -2.93 -5.76 10.31
CA ALA A 24 -2.93 -6.71 9.20
C ALA A 24 -2.01 -6.27 8.04
N ILE A 25 -1.31 -5.15 8.18
CA ILE A 25 -0.34 -4.64 7.21
C ILE A 25 1.09 -4.77 7.76
N SER A 26 1.99 -5.36 6.98
CA SER A 26 3.42 -5.41 7.29
C SER A 26 4.25 -5.22 6.02
N LEU A 27 5.18 -4.26 6.01
CA LEU A 27 6.06 -3.99 4.85
C LEU A 27 7.21 -5.01 4.71
N ASP A 28 7.38 -5.93 5.67
CA ASP A 28 8.51 -6.87 5.71
C ASP A 28 8.38 -8.02 4.70
N LYS A 29 7.16 -8.51 4.45
CA LYS A 29 6.91 -9.64 3.53
C LYS A 29 5.61 -9.47 2.78
N LEU A 30 5.55 -10.02 1.56
CA LEU A 30 4.31 -10.09 0.78
C LEU A 30 3.19 -10.77 1.57
N ARG A 31 3.47 -11.89 2.23
CA ARG A 31 2.59 -12.51 3.23
C ARG A 31 3.40 -12.96 4.43
N SER A 32 3.15 -12.35 5.58
CA SER A 32 3.80 -12.66 6.86
C SER A 32 3.04 -13.69 7.68
N ALA A 33 1.71 -13.74 7.55
CA ALA A 33 0.86 -14.73 8.19
C ALA A 33 -0.35 -15.05 7.31
N LYS A 34 -0.83 -16.30 7.39
CA LYS A 34 -2.08 -16.75 6.74
C LYS A 34 -2.98 -17.34 7.83
N GLY A 35 -4.09 -16.65 8.11
CA GLY A 35 -5.13 -17.17 8.98
C GLY A 35 -6.30 -17.70 8.17
N ASP A 36 -6.83 -18.86 8.54
CA ASP A 36 -8.11 -19.36 7.98
C ASP A 36 -9.31 -18.59 8.56
N SER A 37 -9.12 -17.79 9.63
CA SER A 37 -10.11 -16.91 10.25
C SER A 37 -9.51 -15.57 10.68
N LEU A 38 -10.37 -14.56 10.84
CA LEU A 38 -10.02 -13.19 11.28
C LEU A 38 -9.44 -13.12 12.71
N GLU A 39 -9.56 -14.16 13.54
CA GLU A 39 -9.00 -14.19 14.89
C GLU A 39 -7.46 -14.23 14.91
N HIS A 40 -6.83 -14.73 13.84
CA HIS A 40 -5.38 -14.81 13.65
C HIS A 40 -4.95 -14.16 12.33
N GLY A 41 -5.68 -13.11 11.91
CA GLY A 41 -5.83 -12.62 10.54
C GLY A 41 -4.59 -12.61 9.64
N THR A 42 -4.82 -12.75 8.34
CA THR A 42 -3.80 -12.61 7.30
C THR A 42 -3.05 -11.29 7.47
N VAL A 43 -1.72 -11.35 7.54
CA VAL A 43 -0.83 -10.18 7.57
C VAL A 43 -0.03 -10.17 6.28
N CYS A 44 -0.19 -9.12 5.49
CA CYS A 44 0.48 -8.96 4.20
C CYS A 44 1.01 -7.55 4.02
N SER A 45 1.98 -7.37 3.13
CA SER A 45 2.32 -6.04 2.63
C SER A 45 1.17 -5.47 1.82
N PRO A 46 1.15 -4.15 1.56
CA PRO A 46 0.20 -3.55 0.63
C PRO A 46 0.14 -4.29 -0.70
N VAL A 47 1.31 -4.65 -1.26
CA VAL A 47 1.42 -5.44 -2.49
C VAL A 47 0.76 -6.82 -2.35
N GLY A 48 1.01 -7.52 -1.24
CA GLY A 48 0.41 -8.83 -1.00
C GLY A 48 -1.10 -8.79 -0.80
N TRP A 49 -1.64 -7.72 -0.24
CA TRP A 49 -3.09 -7.50 -0.16
C TRP A 49 -3.70 -7.21 -1.53
N LEU A 50 -3.05 -6.34 -2.33
CA LEU A 50 -3.50 -6.06 -3.69
C LEU A 50 -3.48 -7.34 -4.54
N ALA A 51 -2.46 -8.19 -4.42
CA ALA A 51 -2.37 -9.46 -5.13
C ALA A 51 -3.48 -10.47 -4.79
N GLN A 52 -4.23 -10.25 -3.71
CA GLN A 52 -5.38 -11.05 -3.30
C GLN A 52 -6.71 -10.36 -3.58
N HIS A 53 -6.70 -9.10 -4.02
CA HIS A 53 -7.92 -8.35 -4.31
C HIS A 53 -8.45 -8.69 -5.72
N PRO A 54 -9.77 -8.96 -5.89
CA PRO A 54 -10.33 -9.39 -7.17
C PRO A 54 -10.03 -8.46 -8.35
N ASP A 55 -10.00 -7.15 -8.11
CA ASP A 55 -9.72 -6.17 -9.18
C ASP A 55 -8.28 -6.25 -9.68
N PHE A 56 -7.33 -6.49 -8.78
CA PHE A 56 -5.92 -6.65 -9.13
C PHE A 56 -5.61 -8.03 -9.72
N MET A 57 -6.34 -9.06 -9.30
CA MET A 57 -6.29 -10.38 -9.94
C MET A 57 -6.73 -10.34 -11.40
N ARG A 58 -7.65 -9.45 -11.77
CA ARG A 58 -8.05 -9.24 -13.19
C ARG A 58 -6.91 -8.67 -14.04
N PHE A 59 -6.00 -7.90 -13.43
CA PHE A 59 -4.76 -7.46 -14.08
C PHE A 59 -3.68 -8.56 -14.09
N GLY A 60 -3.98 -9.76 -13.57
CA GLY A 60 -3.07 -10.89 -13.53
C GLY A 60 -2.17 -10.92 -12.30
N LEU A 61 -2.39 -10.04 -11.32
CA LEU A 61 -1.62 -10.04 -10.08
C LEU A 61 -2.05 -11.21 -9.18
N SER A 62 -1.10 -11.99 -8.70
CA SER A 62 -1.38 -13.03 -7.71
C SER A 62 -0.15 -13.30 -6.86
N LEU A 63 -0.33 -14.00 -5.75
CA LEU A 63 0.80 -14.59 -5.02
C LEU A 63 1.02 -16.03 -5.47
N ASN A 64 2.23 -16.53 -5.30
CA ASN A 64 2.50 -17.97 -5.37
C ASN A 64 1.82 -18.72 -4.19
N GLU A 65 1.89 -20.06 -4.18
CA GLU A 65 1.14 -20.88 -3.22
C GLU A 65 1.49 -20.55 -1.75
N ASP A 66 2.78 -20.36 -1.45
CA ASP A 66 3.28 -20.05 -0.11
C ASP A 66 3.19 -18.55 0.24
N GLY A 67 2.94 -17.68 -0.74
CA GLY A 67 2.71 -16.24 -0.57
C GLY A 67 3.99 -15.43 -0.47
N SER A 68 5.14 -16.04 -0.75
CA SER A 68 6.46 -15.42 -0.70
C SER A 68 6.80 -14.62 -1.95
N GLU A 69 6.18 -14.93 -3.09
CA GLU A 69 6.49 -14.30 -4.38
C GLU A 69 5.24 -13.71 -5.03
N LEU A 70 5.45 -12.59 -5.72
CA LEU A 70 4.46 -11.94 -6.55
C LEU A 70 4.55 -12.50 -7.98
N LEU A 71 3.40 -12.85 -8.54
CA LEU A 71 3.28 -13.38 -9.89
C LEU A 71 2.47 -12.42 -10.76
N LEU A 72 2.86 -12.34 -12.03
CA LEU A 72 2.09 -11.64 -13.06
C LEU A 72 1.65 -12.63 -14.14
N HIS A 73 0.34 -12.78 -14.31
CA HIS A 73 -0.28 -13.79 -15.17
C HIS A 73 0.20 -15.22 -14.85
N GLY A 74 0.35 -15.53 -13.55
CA GLY A 74 0.77 -16.85 -13.05
C GLY A 74 2.25 -17.18 -13.29
N LYS A 75 3.08 -16.20 -13.67
CA LYS A 75 4.52 -16.39 -13.85
C LYS A 75 5.30 -15.52 -12.87
N PRO A 76 6.39 -16.05 -12.28
CA PRO A 76 7.34 -15.20 -11.56
C PRO A 76 8.00 -14.26 -12.56
N THR A 77 8.29 -13.04 -12.14
CA THR A 77 9.13 -12.14 -12.94
C THR A 77 10.59 -12.52 -12.80
N MET A 78 11.39 -12.26 -13.84
CA MET A 78 12.84 -12.41 -13.77
C MET A 78 13.52 -11.34 -12.90
N GLU A 79 12.74 -10.41 -12.38
CA GLU A 79 13.19 -9.34 -11.49
C GLU A 79 12.72 -9.69 -10.07
N ASP A 80 13.66 -9.78 -9.15
CA ASP A 80 13.47 -10.25 -7.76
C ASP A 80 12.66 -9.29 -6.88
N SER A 81 12.26 -8.13 -7.40
CA SER A 81 11.54 -7.11 -6.63
C SER A 81 10.08 -6.98 -7.05
N PRO A 82 9.12 -7.08 -6.09
CA PRO A 82 7.70 -6.84 -6.32
C PRO A 82 7.41 -5.48 -6.99
N ALA A 83 8.26 -4.47 -6.74
CA ALA A 83 8.14 -3.14 -7.31
C ALA A 83 8.09 -3.16 -8.86
N TYR A 84 8.85 -4.04 -9.52
CA TYR A 84 8.85 -4.10 -10.99
C TYR A 84 7.53 -4.58 -11.58
N ILE A 85 6.86 -5.54 -10.92
CA ILE A 85 5.52 -5.98 -11.33
C ILE A 85 4.54 -4.82 -11.17
N MET A 86 4.61 -4.13 -10.04
CA MET A 86 3.74 -2.99 -9.76
C MET A 86 4.00 -1.84 -10.75
N ALA A 87 5.26 -1.61 -11.15
CA ALA A 87 5.59 -0.63 -12.19
C ALA A 87 4.81 -0.87 -13.48
N ARG A 88 4.68 -2.14 -13.90
CA ARG A 88 3.94 -2.51 -15.11
C ARG A 88 2.43 -2.37 -14.94
N ILE A 89 1.90 -2.71 -13.77
CA ILE A 89 0.46 -2.61 -13.48
C ILE A 89 0.00 -1.15 -13.42
N PHE A 90 0.76 -0.31 -12.73
CA PHE A 90 0.40 1.09 -12.48
C PHE A 90 1.02 2.07 -13.50
N GLY A 91 1.77 1.61 -14.49
CA GLY A 91 2.45 2.49 -15.45
C GLY A 91 3.50 3.42 -14.82
N LEU A 92 4.13 3.00 -13.71
CA LEU A 92 5.12 3.78 -12.98
C LEU A 92 6.53 3.62 -13.57
N SER A 93 7.40 4.60 -13.29
CA SER A 93 8.83 4.39 -13.47
C SER A 93 9.35 3.35 -12.46
N PRO A 94 10.46 2.64 -12.74
CA PRO A 94 11.05 1.72 -11.76
C PRO A 94 11.42 2.40 -10.44
N VAL A 95 11.80 3.68 -10.48
CA VAL A 95 12.16 4.47 -9.28
C VAL A 95 10.92 4.71 -8.43
N ASP A 96 9.84 5.20 -9.02
CA ASP A 96 8.58 5.47 -8.29
C ASP A 96 7.97 4.18 -7.77
N ALA A 97 8.02 3.10 -8.55
CA ALA A 97 7.53 1.80 -8.11
C ALA A 97 8.35 1.24 -6.95
N ASN A 98 9.67 1.44 -6.95
CA ASN A 98 10.50 1.04 -5.82
C ASN A 98 10.19 1.87 -4.57
N GLN A 99 9.97 3.17 -4.71
CA GLN A 99 9.56 4.03 -3.60
C GLN A 99 8.21 3.61 -3.01
N LEU A 100 7.24 3.25 -3.85
CA LEU A 100 5.85 2.96 -3.42
C LEU A 100 5.58 1.49 -3.09
N PHE A 101 6.40 0.57 -3.58
CA PHE A 101 6.14 -0.87 -3.49
C PHE A 101 7.40 -1.70 -3.23
N GLY A 102 8.52 -1.05 -2.91
CA GLY A 102 9.75 -1.72 -2.48
C GLY A 102 9.65 -2.28 -1.06
N ASP A 103 10.77 -2.81 -0.59
CA ASP A 103 10.87 -3.44 0.73
C ASP A 103 10.85 -2.40 1.85
N ARG A 104 10.60 -2.85 3.09
CA ARG A 104 10.57 -2.00 4.30
C ARG A 104 11.75 -1.05 4.41
N ASP A 105 12.96 -1.49 4.05
CA ASP A 105 14.18 -0.67 4.10
C ASP A 105 14.10 0.60 3.25
N THR A 106 13.25 0.60 2.22
CA THR A 106 12.98 1.78 1.38
C THR A 106 12.27 2.88 2.17
N TYR A 107 11.47 2.52 3.17
CA TYR A 107 10.68 3.44 3.99
C TYR A 107 11.43 3.87 5.26
N THR A 108 12.37 3.07 5.75
CA THR A 108 13.05 3.30 7.04
C THR A 108 14.36 4.08 6.91
N LEU A 109 14.85 4.35 5.69
CA LEU A 109 16.02 5.19 5.43
C LEU A 109 15.76 6.66 5.85
N GLY A 110 15.87 6.92 7.16
CA GLY A 110 15.72 8.25 7.77
C GLY A 110 14.37 8.53 8.42
N ASP A 111 13.51 7.53 8.60
CA ASP A 111 12.18 7.73 9.19
C ASP A 111 12.07 7.18 10.62
N ASP A 112 12.23 8.08 11.60
CA ASP A 112 12.01 7.83 13.04
C ASP A 112 10.57 8.22 13.49
N SER A 113 9.62 8.39 12.55
CA SER A 113 8.28 8.94 12.86
C SER A 113 7.43 8.06 13.78
N GLY A 114 7.77 6.78 13.96
CA GLY A 114 6.98 5.83 14.75
C GLY A 114 5.63 5.46 14.11
N LEU A 115 5.44 5.77 12.83
CA LEU A 115 4.24 5.40 12.08
C LEU A 115 4.15 3.88 11.87
N SER A 116 2.92 3.36 11.83
CA SER A 116 2.69 1.97 11.43
C SER A 116 2.97 1.78 9.92
N ASP A 117 3.29 0.55 9.52
CA ASP A 117 3.61 0.18 8.14
C ASP A 117 2.56 0.63 7.13
N LYS A 118 1.27 0.51 7.48
CA LYS A 118 0.17 1.03 6.67
C LYS A 118 0.28 2.54 6.47
N ARG A 119 0.54 3.29 7.55
CA ARG A 119 0.58 4.75 7.52
C ARG A 119 1.80 5.27 6.77
N LEU A 120 2.93 4.58 6.87
CA LEU A 120 4.12 4.87 6.07
C LEU A 120 3.82 4.74 4.58
N TRP A 121 3.28 3.60 4.16
CA TRP A 121 2.91 3.38 2.76
C TRP A 121 1.87 4.39 2.26
N GLN A 122 0.84 4.67 3.07
CA GLN A 122 -0.18 5.67 2.73
C GLN A 122 0.41 7.08 2.58
N ARG A 123 1.38 7.46 3.43
CA ARG A 123 2.06 8.75 3.33
C ARG A 123 2.84 8.86 2.02
N GLU A 124 3.68 7.87 1.70
CA GLU A 124 4.47 7.90 0.46
C GLU A 124 3.59 7.96 -0.78
N LEU A 125 2.50 7.18 -0.82
CA LEU A 125 1.56 7.23 -1.93
C LEU A 125 0.82 8.57 -2.01
N ARG A 126 0.45 9.16 -0.87
CA ARG A 126 -0.16 10.50 -0.84
C ARG A 126 0.82 11.55 -1.37
N ASP A 127 2.07 11.54 -0.92
CA ASP A 127 3.09 12.50 -1.34
C ASP A 127 3.40 12.38 -2.83
N TYR A 128 3.44 11.15 -3.35
CA TYR A 128 3.51 10.90 -4.79
C TYR A 128 2.33 11.50 -5.55
N LEU A 129 1.09 11.20 -5.13
CA LEU A 129 -0.11 11.77 -5.76
C LEU A 129 -0.12 13.30 -5.68
N LYS A 130 0.36 13.89 -4.58
CA LYS A 130 0.48 15.33 -4.39
C LYS A 130 1.46 15.95 -5.38
N ALA A 131 2.66 15.36 -5.51
CA ALA A 131 3.70 15.83 -6.42
C ALA A 131 3.25 15.84 -7.89
N HIS A 132 2.33 14.92 -8.24
CA HIS A 132 1.75 14.83 -9.57
C HIS A 132 0.44 15.61 -9.76
N GLY A 133 0.01 16.39 -8.75
CA GLY A 133 -1.22 17.19 -8.81
C GLY A 133 -2.51 16.36 -8.86
N GLN A 134 -2.47 15.14 -8.35
CA GLN A 134 -3.57 14.16 -8.41
C GLN A 134 -4.38 14.06 -7.12
N LEU A 135 -4.00 14.79 -6.07
CA LEU A 135 -4.86 14.99 -4.91
C LEU A 135 -5.93 16.02 -5.26
N ASP A 136 -7.15 15.54 -5.49
CA ASP A 136 -8.32 16.41 -5.52
C ASP A 136 -8.82 16.66 -4.09
N PRO A 137 -9.54 17.79 -3.84
CA PRO A 137 -10.04 18.12 -2.51
C PRO A 137 -10.98 17.07 -1.92
N GLU A 138 -11.71 16.33 -2.76
CA GLU A 138 -12.64 15.29 -2.32
C GLU A 138 -11.89 14.06 -1.79
N PHE A 139 -10.79 13.69 -2.44
CA PHE A 139 -9.88 12.66 -1.96
C PHE A 139 -9.21 13.12 -0.66
N GLU A 140 -8.73 14.37 -0.59
CA GLU A 140 -8.13 14.92 0.63
C GLU A 140 -9.12 14.96 1.80
N GLU A 141 -10.37 15.37 1.57
CA GLU A 141 -11.45 15.35 2.56
C GLU A 141 -11.78 13.92 3.02
N ARG A 142 -11.79 12.94 2.10
CA ARG A 142 -11.98 11.51 2.44
C ARG A 142 -10.83 10.94 3.27
N LEU A 143 -9.62 11.47 3.11
CA LEU A 143 -8.46 11.11 3.93
C LEU A 143 -8.57 11.70 5.34
N GLU A 144 -9.01 12.95 5.46
CA GLU A 144 -9.14 13.65 6.73
C GLU A 144 -10.31 13.13 7.59
N THR A 145 -11.42 12.75 6.95
CA THR A 145 -12.65 12.30 7.64
C THR A 145 -12.61 10.85 8.15
N ARG A 146 -11.65 10.02 7.72
CA ARG A 146 -11.55 8.60 8.13
C ARG A 146 -10.57 8.29 9.27
N GLY A 147 -9.80 9.27 9.76
CA GLY A 147 -8.94 9.20 10.97
C GLY A 147 -7.72 8.24 10.91
N PRO A 148 -6.59 8.51 11.62
CA PRO A 148 -6.28 9.52 12.63
C PRO A 148 -5.32 10.61 12.10
N PHE A 149 -5.50 11.07 10.86
CA PHE A 149 -4.76 12.25 10.35
C PHE A 149 -5.44 13.58 10.69
N ALA A 150 -6.57 13.55 11.41
CA ALA A 150 -6.98 14.72 12.16
C ALA A 150 -5.89 14.97 13.20
N ASP A 151 -5.04 15.97 12.97
CA ASP A 151 -4.29 16.61 14.06
C ASP A 151 -5.24 16.71 15.25
N PRO A 152 -4.85 16.29 16.47
CA PRO A 152 -5.74 16.36 17.61
C PRO A 152 -6.20 17.82 17.74
N ALA A 153 -7.46 18.05 17.39
CA ALA A 153 -8.16 19.26 17.73
C ALA A 153 -8.24 19.27 19.26
N ASN A 154 -7.25 19.92 19.87
CA ASN A 154 -6.97 20.04 21.30
C ASN A 154 -6.34 18.83 22.03
N PRO A 155 -5.11 18.97 22.57
CA PRO A 155 -4.53 18.03 23.53
C PRO A 155 -5.14 18.11 24.95
N SER A 156 -6.38 18.60 25.10
CA SER A 156 -6.98 18.89 26.42
C SER A 156 -7.98 17.85 26.92
N GLU A 157 -8.36 16.84 26.12
CA GLU A 157 -9.41 15.89 26.52
C GLU A 157 -8.90 14.50 26.97
N LEU A 158 -7.59 14.24 26.97
CA LEU A 158 -7.02 12.97 27.47
C LEU A 158 -6.82 12.91 29.00
N ARG A 159 -7.58 13.68 29.77
CA ARG A 159 -7.67 13.54 31.23
C ARG A 159 -9.12 13.55 31.69
N THR A 160 -9.82 12.44 31.53
CA THR A 160 -10.60 11.78 32.59
C THR A 160 -11.39 10.61 31.99
N LEU A 161 -10.99 9.38 32.32
CA LEU A 161 -11.76 8.39 33.09
C LEU A 161 -11.06 7.04 33.08
#